data_AF-A0A2A5DAI3-F1
#
_entry.id   AF-A0A2A5DAI3-F1
#
_cell.length_a   1.000
_cell.length_b   1.000
_cell.length_c   1.000
_cell.angle_alpha   90.00
_cell.angle_beta   90.00
_cell.angle_gamma   90.00
#
_symmetry.space_group_name_H-M   'P 1'
#
loop_
_entity.id
_entity.type
_entity.pdbx_description
1 polymer ?
#
loop_
_entity_poly.entity_id
_entity_poly.type
_entity_poly.pdbx_seq_one_letter_code
_entity_poly.pdbx_strand_id
1 'polypeptide(L)'
;MNESQKESTPDQGQSGNLQTFTSVLAALVGKVVTVANSESYEDATIGHRLGAGFYDARVVEVREDFIIIATEYHHVRGHGNDEPVKQFIPFSRVKRVSVMKSEKILHI
;
A
#
# COMPACT_ATOMS: atom_id res chain seq x y z
N MET A 1 28.45 -3.92 -49.71
CA MET A 1 28.62 -3.25 -48.41
C MET A 1 27.23 -3.18 -47.79
N ASN A 2 27.01 -3.97 -46.74
CA ASN A 2 25.71 -4.15 -46.09
C ASN A 2 25.60 -3.18 -44.92
N GLU A 3 24.58 -2.32 -44.91
CA GLU A 3 24.09 -1.65 -43.71
C GLU A 3 22.72 -2.21 -43.37
N SER A 4 22.70 -3.25 -42.53
CA SER A 4 21.48 -3.71 -41.86
C SER A 4 21.14 -2.72 -40.75
N GLN A 5 20.13 -1.89 -41.00
CA GLN A 5 19.39 -1.19 -39.95
C GLN A 5 18.77 -2.24 -39.01
N LYS A 6 19.26 -2.33 -37.78
CA LYS A 6 18.57 -3.05 -36.70
C LYS A 6 17.40 -2.19 -36.25
N GLU A 7 16.22 -2.53 -36.72
CA GLU A 7 14.95 -2.13 -36.12
C GLU A 7 14.96 -2.50 -34.63
N SER A 8 14.71 -1.49 -33.79
CA SER A 8 14.64 -1.65 -32.35
C SER A 8 13.22 -2.08 -32.00
N THR A 9 13.04 -3.33 -31.58
CA THR A 9 11.77 -3.87 -31.10
C THR A 9 11.20 -3.01 -29.97
N PRO A 10 9.89 -2.70 -29.93
CA PRO A 10 9.30 -2.01 -28.80
C PRO A 10 9.31 -2.92 -27.57
N ASP A 11 9.73 -2.32 -26.45
CA ASP A 11 9.87 -2.89 -25.12
C ASP A 11 8.54 -3.52 -24.62
N GLN A 12 8.40 -4.85 -24.76
CA GLN A 12 7.31 -5.63 -24.15
C GLN A 12 7.63 -5.98 -22.69
N GLY A 13 7.88 -4.96 -21.85
CA GLY A 13 8.47 -5.15 -20.52
C GLY A 13 7.57 -4.92 -19.30
N GLN A 14 6.30 -4.54 -19.42
CA GLN A 14 5.56 -3.97 -18.27
C GLN A 14 4.35 -4.78 -17.75
N SER A 15 3.80 -5.72 -18.51
CA SER A 15 2.60 -6.48 -18.09
C SER A 15 2.88 -7.57 -17.05
N GLY A 16 4.07 -8.20 -17.09
CA GLY A 16 4.46 -9.21 -16.11
C GLY A 16 4.64 -8.65 -14.69
N ASN A 17 5.03 -7.38 -14.57
CA ASN A 17 5.37 -6.77 -13.29
C ASN A 17 4.12 -6.40 -12.47
N LEU A 18 3.04 -5.95 -13.13
CA LEU A 18 1.79 -5.58 -12.45
C LEU A 18 1.06 -6.81 -11.89
N GLN A 19 0.98 -7.90 -12.66
CA GLN A 19 0.35 -9.14 -12.16
C GLN A 19 1.12 -9.70 -10.95
N THR A 20 2.46 -9.66 -10.98
CA THR A 20 3.28 -10.05 -9.84
C THR A 20 3.05 -9.13 -8.64
N PHE A 21 2.99 -7.81 -8.85
CA PHE A 21 2.72 -6.83 -7.78
C PHE A 21 1.35 -7.06 -7.11
N THR A 22 0.29 -7.19 -7.90
CA THR A 22 -1.06 -7.48 -7.39
C THR A 22 -1.10 -8.82 -6.66
N SER A 23 -0.37 -9.83 -7.14
CA SER A 23 -0.27 -11.14 -6.47
C SER A 23 0.42 -11.04 -5.10
N VAL A 24 1.47 -10.22 -5.00
CA VAL A 24 2.16 -9.94 -3.72
C VAL A 24 1.20 -9.24 -2.76
N LEU A 25 0.49 -8.21 -3.20
CA LEU A 25 -0.50 -7.51 -2.38
C LEU A 25 -1.64 -8.43 -1.95
N ALA A 26 -2.17 -9.27 -2.85
CA ALA A 26 -3.21 -10.24 -2.54
C ALA A 26 -2.78 -11.24 -1.46
N ALA A 27 -1.50 -11.64 -1.46
CA ALA A 27 -0.94 -12.50 -0.40
C ALA A 27 -0.84 -11.81 0.97
N LEU A 28 -1.04 -10.49 1.06
CA LEU A 28 -1.09 -9.72 2.30
C LEU A 28 -2.50 -9.63 2.88
N VAL A 29 -3.55 -9.98 2.13
CA VAL A 29 -4.94 -9.94 2.60
C VAL A 29 -5.10 -10.72 3.90
N GLY A 30 -5.73 -10.08 4.90
CA GLY A 30 -5.93 -10.59 6.25
C GLY A 30 -4.73 -10.44 7.18
N LYS A 31 -3.55 -10.02 6.68
CA LYS A 31 -2.34 -9.84 7.48
C LYS A 31 -2.21 -8.40 7.97
N VAL A 32 -1.54 -8.25 9.10
CA VAL A 32 -1.08 -6.94 9.59
C VAL A 32 0.19 -6.55 8.82
N VAL A 33 0.21 -5.32 8.33
CA VAL A 33 1.32 -4.67 7.64
C VAL A 33 1.62 -3.35 8.33
N THR A 34 2.89 -2.98 8.39
CA THR A 34 3.30 -1.65 8.84
C THR A 34 3.24 -0.71 7.64
N VAL A 35 2.43 0.32 7.74
CA VAL A 35 2.28 1.35 6.73
C VAL A 35 3.27 2.46 7.03
N ALA A 36 4.18 2.71 6.10
CA ALA A 36 5.12 3.82 6.14
C ALA A 36 4.56 4.94 5.25
N ASN A 37 3.88 5.90 5.86
CA ASN A 37 3.31 7.05 5.17
C ASN A 37 4.06 8.32 5.57
N SER A 38 4.93 8.79 4.66
CA SER A 38 5.67 10.04 4.87
C SER A 38 4.79 11.29 4.80
N GLU A 39 3.58 11.15 4.24
CA GLU A 39 2.62 12.23 4.01
C GLU A 39 1.36 12.08 4.89
N SER A 40 1.42 11.39 6.04
CA SER A 40 0.23 11.14 6.88
C SER A 40 -0.62 12.40 7.03
N TYR A 41 -1.87 12.29 6.56
CA TYR A 41 -2.84 13.36 6.45
C TYR A 41 -2.95 14.16 7.76
N GLU A 42 -2.67 15.47 7.66
CA GLU A 42 -3.00 16.47 8.69
C GLU A 42 -4.51 16.79 8.74
N ASP A 43 -5.30 16.31 7.78
CA ASP A 43 -6.75 16.55 7.72
C ASP A 43 -7.55 15.32 8.17
N ALA A 44 -7.57 15.07 9.48
CA ALA A 44 -8.80 14.53 10.06
C ALA A 44 -9.53 15.68 10.77
N THR A 45 -10.82 15.83 10.47
CA THR A 45 -11.72 16.78 11.11
C THR A 45 -11.55 16.73 12.63
N ILE A 46 -11.03 17.82 13.19
CA ILE A 46 -10.90 18.17 14.62
C ILE A 46 -10.66 16.97 15.56
N GLY A 47 -9.39 16.74 15.89
CA GLY A 47 -8.96 15.95 17.05
C GLY A 47 -8.29 14.61 16.75
N HIS A 48 -8.28 14.18 15.49
CA HIS A 48 -7.69 12.89 15.10
C HIS A 48 -6.44 13.16 14.26
N ARG A 49 -5.26 12.77 14.75
CA ARG A 49 -4.01 12.83 13.97
C ARG A 49 -3.50 11.41 13.83
N LEU A 50 -3.47 10.91 12.60
CA LEU A 50 -2.56 9.81 12.27
C LEU A 50 -1.16 10.43 12.26
N GLY A 51 -0.29 10.02 13.17
CA GLY A 51 1.07 10.53 13.19
C GLY A 51 1.73 10.35 11.82
N ALA A 52 2.47 11.36 11.36
CA ALA A 52 3.46 11.18 10.31
C ALA A 52 4.40 10.04 10.75
N GLY A 53 4.50 8.97 9.95
CA GLY A 53 5.36 7.84 10.29
C GLY A 53 4.80 6.46 9.95
N PHE A 54 5.11 5.51 10.85
CA PHE A 54 4.83 4.09 10.71
C PHE A 54 3.64 3.72 11.59
N TYR A 55 2.62 3.08 11.02
CA TYR A 55 1.48 2.57 11.77
C TYR A 55 1.09 1.18 11.29
N ASP A 56 0.58 0.35 12.19
CA ASP A 56 0.11 -0.98 11.83
C ASP A 56 -1.32 -0.93 11.29
N ALA A 57 -1.54 -1.62 10.17
CA ALA A 57 -2.85 -1.74 9.56
C ALA A 57 -3.07 -3.17 9.06
N ARG A 58 -4.31 -3.63 9.09
CA ARG A 58 -4.70 -4.91 8.50
C ARG A 58 -5.10 -4.70 7.05
N VAL A 59 -4.53 -5.47 6.13
CA VAL A 59 -5.01 -5.49 4.74
C VAL A 59 -6.35 -6.21 4.74
N VAL A 60 -7.41 -5.48 4.38
CA VAL A 60 -8.76 -6.03 4.30
C VAL A 60 -8.98 -6.68 2.95
N GLU A 61 -8.58 -5.98 1.89
CA GLU A 61 -8.89 -6.37 0.52
C GLU A 61 -7.97 -5.70 -0.49
N VAL A 62 -7.73 -6.38 -1.61
CA VAL A 62 -7.01 -5.86 -2.76
C VAL A 62 -7.94 -5.94 -3.96
N ARG A 63 -8.14 -4.80 -4.63
CA ARG A 63 -8.92 -4.66 -5.86
C ARG A 63 -8.00 -4.43 -7.05
N GLU A 64 -8.58 -4.12 -8.21
CA GLU A 64 -7.83 -3.95 -9.45
C GLU A 64 -6.87 -2.75 -9.41
N ASP A 65 -7.24 -1.68 -8.70
CA ASP A 65 -6.59 -0.37 -8.73
C ASP A 65 -6.26 0.21 -7.33
N PHE A 66 -6.75 -0.41 -6.25
CA PHE A 66 -6.49 0.02 -4.88
C PHE A 66 -6.42 -1.13 -3.87
N ILE A 67 -5.81 -0.84 -2.73
CA ILE A 67 -5.78 -1.69 -1.53
C ILE A 67 -6.60 -1.02 -0.43
N ILE A 68 -7.41 -1.82 0.27
CA ILE A 68 -8.15 -1.39 1.46
C ILE A 68 -7.39 -1.87 2.68
N ILE A 69 -7.02 -0.94 3.57
CA ILE A 69 -6.45 -1.26 4.87
C ILE A 69 -7.37 -0.79 5.98
N ALA A 70 -7.38 -1.49 7.11
CA ALA A 70 -8.08 -1.12 8.32
C ALA A 70 -7.08 -0.86 9.43
N THR A 71 -7.16 0.31 10.05
CA THR A 71 -6.33 0.69 11.19
C THR A 71 -7.21 0.73 12.44
N GLU A 72 -6.81 -0.01 13.47
CA GLU A 72 -7.44 0.13 14.79
C GLU A 72 -6.97 1.46 15.38
N TYR A 73 -7.89 2.37 15.66
CA TYR A 73 -7.57 3.58 16.39
C TYR A 73 -7.34 3.20 17.85
N HIS A 74 -6.21 3.60 18.43
CA HIS A 74 -6.08 3.58 19.89
C HIS A 74 -6.54 4.95 20.40
N HIS A 75 -7.81 5.06 20.81
CA HIS A 75 -8.29 6.26 21.48
C HIS A 75 -7.50 6.50 22.77
N VAL A 76 -6.77 7.61 22.85
CA VAL A 76 -5.92 7.95 24.00
C VAL A 76 -6.74 8.25 25.28
N ARG A 77 -8.08 8.31 25.20
CA ARG A 77 -8.97 8.52 26.36
C ARG A 77 -10.31 7.83 26.21
N GLY A 78 -10.42 6.62 26.75
CA GLY A 78 -11.58 6.14 27.53
C GLY A 78 -12.98 6.15 26.89
N HIS A 79 -13.14 6.19 25.58
CA HIS A 79 -14.47 6.18 24.95
C HIS A 79 -14.55 5.23 23.76
N GLY A 80 -15.41 4.21 23.90
CA GLY A 80 -16.10 3.53 22.81
C GLY A 80 -15.31 2.40 22.14
N ASN A 81 -16.01 1.35 21.72
CA ASN A 81 -15.47 0.34 20.81
C ASN A 81 -14.87 1.05 19.59
N ASP A 82 -13.55 0.97 19.44
CA ASP A 82 -12.82 1.60 18.34
C ASP A 82 -13.32 1.01 17.01
N GLU A 83 -14.05 1.82 16.23
CA GLU A 83 -14.44 1.42 14.89
C GLU A 83 -13.20 1.49 13.99
N PRO A 84 -12.84 0.38 13.31
CA PRO A 84 -11.64 0.37 12.48
C PRO A 84 -11.82 1.34 11.31
N VAL A 85 -10.93 2.31 11.19
CA VAL A 85 -10.95 3.23 10.05
C VAL A 85 -10.39 2.51 8.84
N LYS A 86 -11.22 2.44 7.81
CA LYS A 86 -10.85 1.89 6.50
C LYS A 86 -10.25 3.00 5.66
N GLN A 87 -9.07 2.74 5.12
CA GLN A 87 -8.41 3.62 4.15
C GLN A 87 -8.34 2.91 2.81
N PHE A 88 -8.65 3.67 1.76
CA PHE A 88 -8.56 3.24 0.37
C PHE A 88 -7.32 3.86 -0.23
N ILE A 89 -6.33 3.03 -0.58
CA ILE A 89 -5.03 3.48 -1.09
C ILE A 89 -4.93 3.05 -2.55
N PRO A 90 -4.98 3.99 -3.50
CA PRO A 90 -4.71 3.71 -4.90
C PRO A 90 -3.30 3.13 -5.08
N PHE A 91 -3.11 2.17 -6.00
CA PHE A 91 -1.78 1.61 -6.29
C PHE A 91 -0.79 2.67 -6.77
N SER A 92 -1.27 3.74 -7.40
CA SER A 92 -0.46 4.90 -7.78
C SER A 92 0.20 5.61 -6.60
N ARG A 93 -0.34 5.47 -5.38
CA ARG A 93 0.26 5.97 -4.14
C ARG A 93 1.19 4.95 -3.49
N VAL A 94 1.17 3.68 -3.89
CA VAL A 94 2.07 2.67 -3.32
C VAL A 94 3.43 2.76 -4.00
N LYS A 95 4.39 3.34 -3.28
CA LYS A 95 5.77 3.51 -3.78
C LYS A 95 6.52 2.18 -3.84
N ARG A 96 6.36 1.33 -2.82
CA ARG A 96 6.98 -0.01 -2.75
C ARG A 96 6.34 -0.88 -1.68
N VAL A 97 6.49 -2.21 -1.83
CA VAL A 97 6.09 -3.20 -0.83
C VAL A 97 7.34 -4.00 -0.42
N SER A 98 7.65 -4.01 0.87
CA SER A 98 8.78 -4.76 1.43
C SER A 98 8.26 -5.95 2.21
N VAL A 99 8.58 -7.17 1.78
CA VAL A 99 8.19 -8.42 2.48
C VAL A 99 9.44 -9.10 3.00
N MET A 100 9.60 -9.12 4.32
CA MET A 100 10.66 -9.83 5.04
C MET A 100 10.05 -11.01 5.82
N LYS A 101 10.91 -11.83 6.47
CA LYS A 101 10.49 -13.03 7.19
C LYS A 101 9.48 -12.72 8.33
N SER A 102 9.70 -11.63 9.05
CA SER A 102 8.86 -11.18 10.17
C SER A 102 8.05 -9.92 9.87
N GLU A 103 8.49 -9.10 8.91
CA GLU A 103 7.97 -7.75 8.69
C GLU A 103 7.38 -7.59 7.29
N LYS A 104 6.30 -6.81 7.20
CA LYS A 104 5.63 -6.50 5.94
C LYS A 104 5.35 -5.02 5.93
N ILE A 105 6.02 -4.28 5.05
CA ILE A 105 5.97 -2.82 5.06
C ILE A 105 5.35 -2.34 3.74
N LEU A 106 4.28 -1.56 3.85
CA LEU A 106 3.63 -0.87 2.74
C LEU A 106 4.10 0.58 2.73
N HIS A 107 4.85 1.00 1.71
CA HIS A 107 5.30 2.37 1.58
C HIS A 107 4.32 3.15 0.70
N ILE A 108 3.72 4.17 1.29
CA ILE A 108 2.74 5.06 0.66
C ILE A 108 3.35 6.46 0.55
#